data_AF-A0A6N6JS34-F1
#
_entry.id   AF-A0A6N6JS34-F1
#
_cell.length_a   1.000
_cell.length_b   1.000
_cell.length_c   1.000
_cell.angle_alpha   90.00
_cell.angle_beta   90.00
_cell.angle_gamma   90.00
#
_symmetry.space_group_name_H-M   'P 1'
#
loop_
_entity.id
_entity.type
_entity.pdbx_description
1 polymer ?
#
loop_
_entity_poly.entity_id
_entity_poly.type
_entity_poly.pdbx_seq_one_letter_code
_entity_poly.pdbx_strand_id
1 'polypeptide(L)'
;MFSTTLTVVDGFPRAFATLVKRFGEAEREDGLATLQPRVYRGAMAVMALGSLGILAAVPAGQFKFLVDLATTLSFLSAPFFAVLNHRAVFAPWVAPELRPGERMRWLSLAGIFFLSGFALYFLYITFA
;
A
#
# COMPACT_ATOMS: atom_id res chain seq x y z
N MET A 1 -6.93 2.15 17.32
CA MET A 1 -5.97 2.25 16.20
C MET A 1 -4.53 1.84 16.55
N PHE A 2 -4.26 1.15 17.68
CA PHE A 2 -2.89 0.74 17.99
C PHE A 2 -2.34 -0.30 17.01
N SER A 3 -3.12 -1.35 16.71
CA SER A 3 -2.74 -2.38 15.74
C SER A 3 -2.48 -1.80 14.34
N THR A 4 -3.34 -0.89 13.86
CA THR A 4 -3.16 -0.25 12.55
C THR A 4 -1.88 0.58 12.49
N THR A 5 -1.54 1.30 13.57
CA THR A 5 -0.27 2.04 13.65
C THR A 5 0.93 1.09 13.59
N LEU A 6 0.90 -0.02 14.34
CA LEU A 6 1.97 -1.02 14.29
C LEU A 6 2.11 -1.63 12.89
N THR A 7 1.00 -1.99 12.23
CA THR A 7 1.02 -2.53 10.87
C THR A 7 1.66 -1.55 9.88
N VAL A 8 1.38 -0.25 10.00
CA VAL A 8 1.94 0.79 9.13
C VAL A 8 3.44 1.01 9.39
N VAL A 9 3.83 1.10 10.67
CA VAL A 9 5.22 1.35 11.08
C VAL A 9 6.14 0.15 10.82
N ASP A 10 5.62 -1.08 10.77
CA ASP A 10 6.38 -2.26 10.36
C ASP A 10 6.33 -2.49 8.83
N GLY A 11 5.15 -2.41 8.22
CA GLY A 11 4.93 -2.80 6.83
C GLY A 11 5.56 -1.86 5.81
N PHE A 12 5.37 -0.55 5.95
CA PHE A 12 5.87 0.43 4.96
C PHE A 12 7.40 0.48 4.90
N PRO A 13 8.15 0.50 6.02
CA PRO A 13 9.61 0.46 5.96
C PRO A 13 10.17 -0.79 5.27
N ARG A 14 9.49 -1.96 5.37
CA ARG A 14 9.88 -3.16 4.62
C ARG A 14 9.71 -2.95 3.13
N ALA A 15 8.53 -2.48 2.70
CA ALA A 15 8.26 -2.20 1.30
C ALA A 15 9.24 -1.15 0.73
N PHE A 16 9.51 -0.09 1.50
CA PHE A 16 10.45 0.97 1.12
C PHE A 16 11.89 0.46 0.99
N ALA A 17 12.36 -0.36 1.93
CA ALA A 17 13.68 -0.97 1.85
C ALA A 17 13.83 -1.88 0.62
N THR A 18 12.77 -2.63 0.27
CA THR A 18 12.73 -3.42 -0.97
C THR A 18 12.77 -2.53 -2.21
N LEU A 19 12.00 -1.44 -2.24
CA LEU A 19 12.01 -0.49 -3.37
C LEU A 19 13.40 0.10 -3.59
N VAL A 20 14.02 0.68 -2.55
CA VAL A 20 15.35 1.29 -2.63
C VAL A 20 16.38 0.27 -3.14
N LYS A 21 16.32 -0.97 -2.66
CA LYS A 21 17.21 -2.04 -3.13
C LYS A 21 17.01 -2.32 -4.62
N ARG A 22 15.76 -2.48 -5.08
CA ARG A 22 15.44 -2.78 -6.48
C ARG A 22 15.77 -1.64 -7.44
N PHE A 23 15.80 -0.39 -6.98
CA PHE A 23 16.26 0.74 -7.78
C PHE A 23 17.80 0.81 -7.89
N GLY A 24 18.53 0.33 -6.88
CA GLY A 24 20.00 0.42 -6.84
C GLY A 24 20.72 -0.83 -7.36
N GLU A 25 20.06 -1.98 -7.40
CA GLU A 25 20.66 -3.27 -7.76
C GLU A 25 19.81 -3.98 -8.83
N ALA A 26 20.47 -4.51 -9.87
CA ALA A 26 19.82 -5.38 -10.85
C ALA A 26 19.30 -6.67 -10.16
N GLU A 27 18.19 -7.21 -10.67
CA GLU A 27 17.63 -8.44 -10.11
C GLU A 27 18.62 -9.60 -10.23
N ARG A 28 19.01 -10.16 -9.09
CA ARG A 28 19.79 -11.40 -9.00
C ARG A 28 18.83 -12.57 -8.70
N GLU A 29 19.01 -13.68 -9.40
CA GLU A 29 18.21 -14.91 -9.24
C GLU A 29 18.35 -15.57 -7.86
N ASP A 30 19.45 -15.27 -7.15
CA ASP A 30 19.70 -15.82 -5.81
C ASP A 30 18.85 -15.11 -4.74
N GLY A 31 17.64 -15.66 -4.60
CA GLY A 31 16.86 -15.87 -3.39
C GLY A 31 17.11 -14.98 -2.16
N LEU A 32 16.03 -14.34 -1.72
CA LEU A 32 15.86 -13.55 -0.49
C LEU A 32 16.58 -12.19 -0.52
N ALA A 33 15.80 -11.16 -0.85
CA ALA A 33 16.20 -9.79 -0.62
C ALA A 33 16.46 -9.58 0.88
N THR A 34 17.73 -9.63 1.28
CA THR A 34 18.18 -9.15 2.58
C THR A 34 17.77 -7.69 2.73
N LEU A 35 16.88 -7.42 3.68
CA LEU A 35 16.45 -6.07 4.03
C LEU A 35 17.69 -5.28 4.49
N GLN A 36 17.92 -4.11 3.90
CA GLN A 36 18.98 -3.22 4.36
C GLN A 36 18.54 -2.61 5.71
N PRO A 37 19.16 -2.99 6.85
CA PRO A 37 18.64 -2.60 8.17
C PRO A 37 18.69 -1.08 8.40
N ARG A 38 19.64 -0.40 7.77
CA ARG A 38 19.77 1.06 7.81
C ARG A 38 18.60 1.76 7.11
N VAL A 39 18.24 1.33 5.91
CA VAL A 39 17.11 1.89 5.14
C VAL A 39 15.80 1.62 5.87
N TYR A 40 15.63 0.42 6.42
CA TYR A 40 14.45 0.07 7.22
C TYR A 40 14.30 0.98 8.45
N ARG A 41 15.33 1.12 9.28
CA ARG A 41 15.29 1.98 10.48
C ARG A 41 15.10 3.46 10.12
N GLY A 42 15.75 3.92 9.04
CA GLY A 42 15.57 5.27 8.52
C GLY A 42 14.14 5.54 8.07
N ALA A 43 13.56 4.65 7.27
CA ALA A 43 12.18 4.76 6.82
C ALA A 43 11.19 4.71 8.01
N MET A 44 11.43 3.85 9.00
CA MET A 44 10.65 3.80 10.23
C MET A 44 10.70 5.12 11.00
N ALA A 45 11.89 5.70 11.19
CA ALA A 45 12.06 6.97 11.86
C ALA A 45 11.38 8.12 11.10
N VAL A 46 11.52 8.16 9.77
CA VAL A 46 10.85 9.14 8.91
C VAL A 46 9.33 9.03 9.02
N MET A 47 8.78 7.81 9.02
CA MET A 47 7.34 7.57 9.19
C MET A 47 6.85 8.04 10.56
N ALA A 48 7.55 7.69 11.64
CA ALA A 48 7.17 8.06 12.99
C ALA A 48 7.28 9.58 13.21
N LEU A 49 8.42 10.19 12.88
CA LEU A 49 8.63 11.62 13.05
C LEU A 49 7.78 12.45 12.09
N GLY A 50 7.63 12.01 10.84
CA GLY A 50 6.81 12.67 9.84
C GLY A 50 5.33 12.67 10.19
N SER A 51 4.79 11.53 10.66
CA SER A 51 3.39 11.47 11.11
C SER A 51 3.13 12.33 12.33
N LEU A 52 4.02 12.32 13.33
CA LEU A 52 3.94 13.22 14.48
C LEU A 52 4.06 14.70 14.08
N GLY A 53 4.94 15.02 13.12
CA GLY A 53 5.11 16.36 12.58
C GLY A 53 3.84 16.87 11.89
N ILE A 54 3.21 16.04 11.05
CA ILE A 54 1.93 16.38 10.41
C ILE A 54 0.85 16.62 11.47
N LEU A 55 0.74 15.73 12.46
CA LEU A 55 -0.24 15.86 13.53
C LEU A 55 -0.04 17.12 14.38
N ALA A 56 1.21 17.48 14.69
CA ALA A 56 1.54 18.67 15.45
C ALA A 56 1.32 19.98 14.66
N ALA A 57 1.47 19.93 13.33
CA ALA A 57 1.30 21.08 12.45
C ALA A 57 -0.18 21.41 12.16
N VAL A 58 -1.10 20.46 12.35
CA VAL A 58 -2.52 20.64 12.03
C VAL A 58 -3.24 21.32 13.20
N PRO A 59 -3.89 22.49 12.98
CA PRO A 59 -4.62 23.20 14.03
C PRO A 59 -5.77 22.38 14.64
N ALA A 60 -6.04 22.63 15.92
CA ALA A 60 -7.21 22.08 16.60
C ALA A 60 -8.50 22.48 15.84
N GLY A 61 -9.31 21.49 15.46
CA GLY A 61 -10.53 21.68 14.66
C GLY A 61 -10.40 21.31 13.18
N GLN A 62 -9.18 21.12 12.65
CA GLN A 62 -8.96 20.68 11.27
C GLN A 62 -8.70 19.17 11.13
N PHE A 63 -9.01 18.38 12.16
CA PHE A 63 -8.83 16.92 12.11
C PHE A 63 -9.64 16.26 10.98
N LYS A 64 -10.83 16.81 10.67
CA LYS A 64 -11.64 16.33 9.54
C LYS A 64 -10.86 16.36 8.23
N PHE A 65 -10.07 17.41 7.98
CA PHE A 65 -9.25 17.52 6.77
C PHE A 65 -8.25 16.36 6.64
N LEU A 66 -7.59 15.97 7.73
CA LEU A 66 -6.67 14.82 7.72
C LEU A 66 -7.39 13.52 7.37
N VAL A 67 -8.58 13.31 7.94
CA VAL A 67 -9.39 12.12 7.68
C VAL A 67 -9.88 12.10 6.23
N ASP A 68 -10.34 13.24 5.71
CA ASP A 68 -10.80 13.37 4.32
C ASP A 68 -9.64 13.10 3.35
N LEU A 69 -8.45 13.66 3.62
CA LEU A 69 -7.24 13.42 2.83
C LEU A 69 -6.84 11.94 2.83
N ALA A 70 -6.75 11.32 4.01
CA ALA A 70 -6.36 9.92 4.14
C ALA A 70 -7.36 8.99 3.43
N THR A 71 -8.66 9.25 3.58
CA THR A 71 -9.73 8.49 2.92
C THR A 71 -9.65 8.62 1.40
N THR A 72 -9.48 9.85 0.90
CA THR A 72 -9.37 10.14 -0.54
C THR A 72 -8.17 9.41 -1.16
N LEU A 73 -6.99 9.51 -0.54
CA LEU A 73 -5.79 8.84 -1.01
C LEU A 73 -5.92 7.31 -0.96
N SER A 74 -6.59 6.79 0.07
CA SER A 74 -6.82 5.33 0.22
C SER A 74 -7.75 4.80 -0.87
N PHE A 75 -8.85 5.49 -1.16
CA PHE A 75 -9.76 5.08 -2.25
C PHE A 75 -9.12 5.24 -3.61
N LEU A 76 -8.33 6.29 -3.84
CA LEU A 76 -7.62 6.45 -5.10
C LEU A 76 -6.57 5.35 -5.32
N SER A 77 -5.85 4.95 -4.28
CA SER A 77 -4.77 3.95 -4.38
C SER A 77 -5.26 2.49 -4.38
N ALA A 78 -6.42 2.20 -3.79
CA ALA A 78 -6.93 0.84 -3.66
C ALA A 78 -7.09 0.07 -4.99
N PRO A 79 -7.64 0.64 -6.08
CA PRO A 79 -7.71 -0.03 -7.37
C PRO A 79 -6.34 -0.44 -7.93
N PHE A 80 -5.34 0.44 -7.77
CA PHE A 80 -3.99 0.16 -8.24
C PHE A 80 -3.37 -1.02 -7.49
N PHE A 81 -3.46 -1.04 -6.16
CA PHE A 81 -2.96 -2.16 -5.36
C PHE A 81 -3.72 -3.46 -5.64
N ALA A 82 -5.04 -3.39 -5.88
CA ALA A 82 -5.83 -4.57 -6.22
C ALA A 82 -5.40 -5.19 -7.57
N VAL A 83 -5.16 -4.37 -8.60
CA VAL A 83 -4.66 -4.82 -9.91
C VAL A 83 -3.27 -5.41 -9.78
N LEU A 84 -2.35 -4.74 -9.07
CA LEU A 84 -1.00 -5.24 -8.86
C LEU A 84 -1.00 -6.58 -8.12
N ASN A 85 -1.82 -6.71 -7.08
CA ASN A 85 -1.95 -7.95 -6.31
C ASN A 85 -2.53 -9.09 -7.17
N HIS A 86 -3.58 -8.82 -7.95
CA HIS A 86 -4.14 -9.81 -8.88
C HIS A 86 -3.08 -10.29 -9.89
N ARG A 87 -2.35 -9.36 -10.51
CA ARG A 87 -1.29 -9.71 -11.47
C ARG A 87 -0.16 -10.49 -10.84
N ALA A 88 0.28 -10.12 -9.64
CA ALA A 88 1.37 -10.79 -8.93
C ALA A 88 1.00 -12.24 -8.57
N VAL A 89 -0.22 -12.47 -8.09
CA VAL A 89 -0.70 -13.80 -7.67
C VAL A 89 -0.88 -14.75 -8.87
N PHE A 90 -1.34 -14.24 -10.01
CA PHE A 90 -1.56 -15.03 -11.23
C PHE A 90 -0.41 -14.94 -12.24
N ALA A 91 0.75 -14.44 -11.84
CA ALA A 91 1.87 -14.21 -12.73
C ALA A 91 2.48 -15.53 -13.27
N PRO A 92 3.15 -15.50 -14.45
CA PRO A 92 3.76 -16.69 -15.05
C PRO A 92 4.77 -17.40 -14.14
N TRP A 93 5.50 -16.65 -13.29
CA TRP A 93 6.51 -17.19 -12.37
C TRP A 93 5.93 -17.84 -11.10
N VAL A 94 4.62 -17.72 -10.85
CA VAL A 94 3.95 -18.44 -9.76
C VAL A 94 3.54 -19.82 -10.27
N ALA A 95 4.01 -20.88 -9.62
CA ALA A 95 3.68 -22.26 -9.98
C ALA A 95 2.15 -22.46 -10.05
N PRO A 96 1.61 -23.13 -11.09
CA PRO A 96 0.16 -23.29 -11.27
C PRO A 96 -0.57 -23.87 -10.04
N GLU A 97 0.09 -24.75 -9.30
CA GLU A 97 -0.44 -25.43 -8.11
C GLU A 97 -0.61 -24.48 -6.92
N LEU A 98 0.13 -23.36 -6.90
CA LEU A 98 0.04 -22.32 -5.87
C LEU A 98 -0.94 -21.21 -6.23
N ARG A 99 -1.47 -21.20 -7.47
CA ARG A 99 -2.42 -20.18 -7.91
C ARG A 99 -3.80 -20.45 -7.30
N PRO A 100 -4.51 -19.43 -6.81
CA PRO A 100 -5.89 -19.61 -6.34
C PRO A 100 -6.81 -20.13 -7.45
N GLY A 101 -7.83 -20.90 -7.07
CA GLY A 101 -8.82 -21.43 -8.01
C GLY A 101 -9.66 -20.33 -8.70
N GLU A 102 -10.40 -20.71 -9.74
CA GLU A 102 -11.14 -19.78 -10.60
C GLU A 102 -12.15 -18.89 -9.86
N ARG A 103 -12.79 -19.41 -8.79
CA ARG A 103 -13.70 -18.61 -7.95
C ARG A 103 -13.01 -17.41 -7.33
N MET A 104 -11.78 -17.59 -6.84
CA MET A 104 -10.99 -16.51 -6.25
C MET A 104 -10.52 -15.52 -7.32
N ARG A 105 -10.22 -16.01 -8.53
CA ARG A 105 -9.91 -15.15 -9.67
C ARG A 105 -11.08 -14.22 -10.00
N TRP A 106 -12.29 -14.75 -10.11
CA TRP A 106 -13.51 -13.96 -10.35
C TRP A 106 -13.82 -13.00 -9.21
N LEU A 107 -13.69 -13.44 -7.96
CA LEU A 107 -13.87 -12.58 -6.79
C LEU A 107 -12.86 -11.41 -6.79
N SER A 108 -11.60 -11.69 -7.12
CA SER A 108 -10.56 -10.67 -7.22
C SER A 108 -10.85 -9.66 -8.34
N LEU A 109 -11.31 -10.11 -9.51
CA LEU A 109 -11.73 -9.23 -10.61
C LEU A 109 -12.94 -8.38 -10.21
N ALA A 110 -13.97 -8.98 -9.61
CA ALA A 110 -15.13 -8.26 -9.11
C ALA A 110 -14.74 -7.20 -8.07
N GLY A 111 -13.81 -7.54 -7.17
CA GLY A 111 -13.24 -6.60 -6.20
C GLY A 111 -12.52 -5.43 -6.85
N ILE A 112 -11.74 -5.65 -7.92
CA ILE A 112 -11.10 -4.58 -8.68
C ILE A 112 -12.14 -3.64 -9.29
N PHE A 113 -13.17 -4.19 -9.94
CA PHE A 113 -14.25 -3.39 -10.52
C PHE A 113 -14.99 -2.59 -9.45
N PHE A 114 -15.33 -3.23 -8.33
CA PHE A 114 -16.00 -2.58 -7.21
C PHE A 114 -15.16 -1.44 -6.62
N LEU A 115 -13.88 -1.69 -6.31
CA LEU A 115 -12.99 -0.66 -5.77
C LEU A 115 -12.81 0.50 -6.74
N SER A 116 -12.68 0.22 -8.04
CA SER A 116 -12.53 1.25 -9.07
C SER A 116 -13.79 2.10 -9.19
N GLY A 117 -14.96 1.46 -9.28
CA GLY A 117 -16.24 2.16 -9.33
C GLY A 117 -16.50 2.97 -8.07
N PHE A 118 -16.19 2.42 -6.90
CA PHE A 118 -16.32 3.11 -5.63
C PHE A 118 -15.39 4.33 -5.54
N ALA A 119 -14.15 4.22 -5.99
CA ALA A 119 -13.20 5.33 -6.03
C ALA A 119 -13.72 6.47 -6.94
N LEU A 120 -14.22 6.15 -8.14
CA LEU A 120 -14.81 7.13 -9.04
C LEU A 120 -16.06 7.79 -8.45
N TYR A 121 -16.95 7.00 -7.85
CA TYR A 121 -18.16 7.50 -7.19
C TYR A 121 -17.82 8.42 -6.02
N PHE A 122 -16.84 8.04 -5.19
CA PHE A 122 -16.37 8.86 -4.09
C PHE A 122 -15.79 10.20 -4.58
N LEU A 123 -14.95 10.17 -5.62
CA LEU A 123 -14.41 11.41 -6.21
C LEU A 123 -15.53 12.29 -6.77
N TYR A 124 -16.53 11.69 -7.41
CA TYR A 124 -17.70 12.43 -7.90
C TYR A 124 -18.41 13.16 -6.77
N ILE A 125 -18.79 12.48 -5.68
CA ILE A 125 -19.49 13.13 -4.55
C ILE A 125 -18.61 14.17 -3.84
N THR A 126 -17.29 13.97 -3.82
CA THR A 126 -16.38 14.85 -3.08
C THR A 126 -16.07 16.14 -3.84
N PHE A 127 -16.08 16.10 -5.19
CA PHE A 127 -15.59 17.20 -6.03
C PHE A 127 -16.59 17.72 -7.08
N ALA A 128 -17.72 17.05 -7.32
CA ALA A 128 -18.79 17.53 -8.19
C ALA A 128 -19.91 18.20 -7.37
#